data_AF-A0A448WCG7-F1
#
_entry.id   AF-A0A448WCG7-F1
#
_cell.length_a   1.000
_cell.length_b   1.000
_cell.length_c   1.000
_cell.angle_alpha   90.00
_cell.angle_beta   90.00
_cell.angle_gamma   90.00
#
_symmetry.space_group_name_H-M   'P 1'
#
loop_
_entity.id
_entity.type
_entity.pdbx_description
1 polymer ?
#
loop_
_entity_poly.entity_id
_entity_poly.type
_entity_poly.pdbx_seq_one_letter_code
_entity_poly.pdbx_strand_id
1 'polypeptide(L)'
;MLRYREIHDLVHTLLEQPTDLLGEVVVKWVEGLQTQLPMCLTGGFFGALRLGSRHWEDNILDLREKLRIPPPPRPYDSRNLLS
;
A
#
# COMPACT_ATOMS: atom_id res chain seq x y z
N MET A 1 -13.45 22.28 14.68
CA MET A 1 -12.08 21.92 14.26
C MET A 1 -11.26 21.26 15.38
N LEU A 2 -11.22 21.79 16.62
CA LEU A 2 -10.47 21.15 17.72
C LEU A 2 -11.02 19.76 18.12
N ARG A 3 -12.35 19.65 18.27
CA ARG A 3 -13.04 18.38 18.58
C ARG A 3 -12.76 17.26 17.57
N TYR A 4 -12.59 17.61 16.30
CA TYR A 4 -12.25 16.63 15.27
C TYR A 4 -10.83 16.09 15.46
N ARG A 5 -9.88 16.94 15.83
CA ARG A 5 -8.50 16.52 16.13
C ARG A 5 -8.44 15.64 17.38
N GLU A 6 -9.23 15.96 18.40
CA GLU A 6 -9.32 15.13 19.62
C GLU A 6 -9.90 13.75 19.31
N ILE A 7 -10.95 13.67 18.48
CA ILE A 7 -11.53 12.39 18.05
C ILE A 7 -10.54 11.62 17.18
N HIS A 8 -9.84 12.29 16.27
CA HIS A 8 -8.86 11.67 15.39
C HIS A 8 -7.69 11.05 16.15
N ASP A 9 -7.09 11.81 17.08
CA ASP A 9 -6.01 11.30 17.93
C ASP A 9 -6.50 10.16 18.85
N LEU A 10 -7.77 10.22 19.30
CA LEU A 10 -8.41 9.15 20.06
C LEU A 10 -8.63 7.89 19.22
N VAL A 11 -9.05 8.01 17.96
CA VAL A 11 -9.25 6.86 17.06
C VAL A 11 -7.91 6.21 16.72
N HIS A 12 -6.85 7.00 16.52
CA HIS A 12 -5.50 6.46 16.35
C HIS A 12 -5.03 5.66 17.58
N THR A 13 -5.30 6.15 18.79
CA THR A 13 -4.93 5.45 20.03
C THR A 13 -5.80 4.22 20.29
N LEU A 14 -7.11 4.28 19.99
CA LEU A 14 -8.03 3.14 20.17
C LEU A 14 -7.73 1.97 19.21
N LEU A 15 -7.31 2.27 17.99
CA LEU A 15 -6.98 1.24 16.98
C LEU A 15 -5.49 0.84 17.01
N GLU A 16 -4.67 1.46 17.86
CA GLU A 16 -3.20 1.33 17.87
C GLU A 16 -2.58 1.46 16.46
N GLN A 17 -3.22 2.25 15.58
CA GLN A 17 -2.79 2.38 14.19
C GLN A 17 -1.67 3.42 14.07
N PRO A 18 -0.50 3.05 13.52
CA PRO A 18 0.57 4.00 13.28
C PRO A 18 0.11 5.08 12.28
N THR A 19 0.66 6.29 12.42
CA THR A 19 0.39 7.44 11.51
C THR A 19 1.15 7.30 10.19
N ASP A 20 1.17 6.09 9.63
CA ASP A 20 1.62 5.84 8.26
C ASP A 20 0.49 6.12 7.28
N LEU A 21 0.80 6.27 6.00
CA LEU A 21 -0.20 6.50 4.93
C LEU A 21 -1.31 5.43 4.92
N LEU A 22 -0.98 4.18 5.27
CA LEU A 22 -1.96 3.09 5.45
C LEU A 22 -2.83 3.30 6.68
N GLY A 23 -2.24 3.67 7.81
CA GLY A 23 -2.98 3.83 9.06
C GLY A 23 -3.89 5.06 9.05
N GLU A 24 -3.48 6.15 8.41
CA GLU A 24 -4.38 7.27 8.16
C GLU A 24 -5.60 6.88 7.33
N VAL A 25 -5.43 6.02 6.32
CA VAL A 25 -6.53 5.57 5.46
C VAL A 25 -7.50 4.70 6.23
N VAL A 26 -7.00 3.76 7.04
CA VAL A 26 -7.83 2.91 7.91
C VAL A 26 -8.62 3.75 8.91
N VAL A 27 -7.95 4.68 9.60
CA VAL A 27 -8.59 5.58 10.57
C VAL A 27 -9.67 6.44 9.88
N LYS A 28 -9.39 6.98 8.69
CA LYS A 28 -10.37 7.74 7.90
C LYS A 28 -11.56 6.90 7.44
N TRP A 29 -11.39 5.61 7.18
CA TRP A 29 -12.51 4.69 6.90
C TRP A 29 -13.39 4.45 8.12
N VAL A 30 -12.79 4.23 9.29
CA VAL A 30 -13.52 4.06 10.56
C VAL A 30 -14.28 5.33 10.94
N GLU A 31 -13.60 6.48 10.88
CA GLU A 31 -14.22 7.80 11.10
C GLU A 31 -15.29 8.10 10.03
N GLY A 32 -15.07 7.71 8.78
CA GLY A 32 -16.02 7.90 7.69
C GLY A 32 -17.31 7.10 7.90
N LEU A 33 -17.20 5.90 8.44
CA LEU A 33 -18.35 5.05 8.78
C LEU A 33 -19.16 5.59 9.98
N GLN A 34 -18.50 6.12 11.01
CA GLN A 34 -19.19 6.66 12.21
C GLN A 34 -19.68 8.10 12.06
N THR A 35 -18.94 8.95 11.36
CA THR A 35 -19.14 10.41 11.37
C THR A 35 -19.63 10.97 10.03
N GLN A 36 -19.53 10.19 8.94
CA GLN A 36 -19.94 10.58 7.56
C GLN A 36 -19.40 11.94 7.08
N LEU A 37 -18.31 12.42 7.68
CA LEU A 37 -17.75 13.71 7.30
C LEU A 37 -17.05 13.59 5.94
N PRO A 38 -17.26 14.55 5.02
CA PRO A 38 -16.72 14.49 3.66
C PRO A 38 -15.18 14.42 3.62
N MET A 39 -14.50 14.93 4.66
CA MET A 39 -13.04 14.82 4.82
C MET A 39 -12.57 13.37 5.04
N CYS A 40 -13.30 12.58 5.82
CA CYS A 40 -12.95 11.18 6.13
C CYS A 40 -13.15 10.29 4.91
N LEU A 41 -14.28 10.45 4.21
CA LEU A 41 -14.60 9.69 3.01
C LEU A 41 -13.64 9.98 1.84
N THR A 42 -13.35 11.26 1.59
CA THR A 42 -12.42 11.65 0.53
C THR A 42 -10.98 11.23 0.85
N GLY A 43 -10.57 11.31 2.11
CA GLY A 43 -9.24 10.86 2.53
C GLY A 43 -9.07 9.33 2.49
N GLY A 44 -10.10 8.56 2.82
CA GLY A 44 -10.10 7.10 2.67
C GLY A 44 -10.06 6.66 1.19
N PHE A 45 -10.82 7.34 0.33
CA PHE A 45 -10.83 7.06 -1.11
C PHE A 45 -9.52 7.47 -1.81
N PHE A 46 -9.05 8.69 -1.57
CA PHE A 46 -7.81 9.20 -2.17
C PHE A 46 -6.56 8.49 -1.65
N GLY A 47 -6.52 8.13 -0.36
CA GLY A 47 -5.40 7.39 0.20
C GLY A 47 -5.36 5.93 -0.27
N ALA A 48 -6.52 5.27 -0.43
CA ALA A 48 -6.57 3.95 -1.09
C ALA A 48 -6.09 4.01 -2.54
N LEU A 49 -6.44 5.07 -3.28
CA LEU A 49 -5.97 5.30 -4.66
C LEU A 49 -4.44 5.44 -4.73
N ARG A 50 -3.82 6.14 -3.77
CA ARG A 50 -2.38 6.40 -3.73
C ARG A 50 -1.55 5.19 -3.28
N LEU A 51 -2.08 4.35 -2.40
CA LEU A 51 -1.41 3.12 -1.97
C LEU A 51 -1.38 2.06 -3.09
N GLY A 52 -2.41 2.03 -3.94
CA GLY A 52 -2.43 1.15 -5.12
C GLY A 52 -1.34 1.45 -6.14
N SER A 53 -0.72 2.63 -6.13
CA SER A 53 0.31 3.02 -7.11
C SER A 53 1.70 2.45 -6.81
N ARG A 54 1.96 1.96 -5.59
CA ARG A 54 3.33 1.61 -5.16
C ARG A 54 3.77 0.17 -5.46
N HIS A 55 2.92 -0.66 -6.06
CA HIS A 55 3.23 -2.05 -6.38
C HIS A 55 3.57 -2.30 -7.86
N TRP A 56 3.47 -1.28 -8.72
CA TRP A 56 3.70 -1.43 -10.16
C TRP A 56 5.16 -1.18 -10.58
N GLU A 57 5.97 -0.64 -9.68
CA GLU A 57 7.40 -0.33 -9.90
C GLU A 57 8.33 -1.38 -9.27
N ASP A 58 7.79 -2.44 -8.68
CA ASP A 58 8.60 -3.57 -8.21
C ASP A 58 9.28 -4.19 -9.43
N ASN A 59 10.57 -3.89 -9.60
CA ASN A 59 11.39 -4.42 -10.68
C ASN A 59 11.24 -5.95 -10.71
N ILE A 60 11.07 -6.53 -11.90
CA ILE A 60 10.91 -7.99 -12.09
C ILE A 60 12.01 -8.78 -11.36
N LEU A 61 13.20 -8.20 -11.21
CA LEU A 61 14.33 -8.76 -10.46
C LEU A 61 14.08 -8.86 -8.94
N ASP A 62 13.42 -7.86 -8.34
CA ASP A 62 13.09 -7.82 -6.91
C ASP A 62 11.94 -8.80 -6.57
N LEU A 63 10.92 -8.87 -7.44
CA LEU A 63 9.86 -9.88 -7.33
C LEU A 63 10.41 -11.30 -7.44
N ARG A 64 11.39 -11.49 -8.31
CA ARG A 64 12.07 -12.77 -8.55
C ARG A 64 12.90 -13.22 -7.35
N GLU A 65 13.56 -12.30 -6.66
CA GLU A 65 14.28 -12.57 -5.42
C GLU A 65 13.32 -12.94 -4.28
N LYS A 66 12.26 -12.15 -4.08
CA LYS A 66 11.22 -12.42 -3.07
C LYS A 66 10.51 -13.76 -3.29
N LEU A 67 10.24 -14.12 -4.55
CA LEU A 67 9.55 -15.37 -4.90
C LEU A 67 10.49 -16.58 -5.02
N ARG A 68 11.79 -16.42 -4.69
CA ARG A 68 12.81 -17.48 -4.74
C ARG A 68 12.83 -18.26 -6.07
N ILE A 69 12.61 -17.60 -7.21
CA ILE A 69 12.63 -18.26 -8.51
C ILE A 69 14.10 -18.50 -8.92
N PRO A 70 14.51 -19.72 -9.32
CA PRO A 70 15.87 -19.98 -9.81
C PRO A 70 16.15 -19.23 -11.13
N PRO A 71 17.39 -18.76 -11.37
CA PRO A 71 17.77 -17.98 -12.56
C PRO A 71 17.18 -18.61 -13.83
N PRO A 72 16.59 -17.80 -14.75
CA PRO A 72 16.11 -18.36 -16.00
C PRO A 72 17.29 -19.09 -16.67
N PRO A 73 17.08 -20.29 -17.23
CA PRO A 73 18.12 -20.95 -17.99
C PRO A 73 18.65 -19.98 -19.04
N ARG A 74 19.98 -19.95 -19.23
CA ARG A 74 20.62 -19.04 -20.20
C ARG A 74 19.88 -19.17 -21.54
N PRO A 75 19.62 -18.05 -22.27
CA PRO A 75 19.02 -18.13 -23.59
C PRO A 75 19.78 -19.16 -24.42
N TYR A 76 19.05 -20.07 -25.06
CA TYR A 76 19.62 -21.10 -25.91
C TYR A 76 20.43 -20.45 -27.04
N ASP A 77 21.76 -20.46 -26.93
CA ASP A 77 22.65 -19.95 -27.96
C ASP A 77 22.79 -21.02 -29.04
N SER A 78 22.06 -20.84 -30.14
CA SER A 78 22.03 -21.75 -31.30
C SER A 78 23.40 -21.96 -31.95
N ARG A 79 24.42 -21.18 -31.57
CA ARG A 79 25.80 -21.34 -32.03
C ARG A 79 26.55 -22.52 -31.40
N ASN A 80 26.13 -23.02 -30.23
CA ASN A 80 26.81 -24.12 -29.53
C ASN A 80 26.21 -25.51 -29.81
N LEU A 81 25.24 -25.63 -30.73
CA LEU A 81 24.62 -26.92 -31.10
C LEU A 81 25.02 -27.42 -32.49
N LEU A 82 25.88 -26.65 -33.17
CA LEU A 82 26.36 -26.94 -34.52
C LEU A 82 27.86 -27.28 -34.54
N SER A 83 28.45 -27.60 -33.39
CA SER A 83 29.84 -28.07 -33.21
C SER A 83 29.85 -29.47 -32.62
#